data_AF-A0A954F409-F1
#
_entry.id   AF-A0A954F409-F1
#
_cell.length_a   1.000
_cell.length_b   1.000
_cell.length_c   1.000
_cell.angle_alpha   90.00
_cell.angle_beta   90.00
_cell.angle_gamma   90.00
#
_symmetry.space_group_name_H-M   'P 1'
#
loop_
_entity.id
_entity.type
_entity.pdbx_description
1 polymer ?
#
loop_
_entity_poly.entity_id
_entity_poly.type
_entity_poly.pdbx_seq_one_letter_code
_entity_poly.pdbx_strand_id
1 'polypeptide(L)' 'MLRSLLTASSGMKAQQMQVDTIANNIANANTTGFKKNRLSFQSLYYQTYRNQGAPLGG' A
#
# COMPACT_ATOMS: atom_id res chain seq x y z
N MET A 1 -1.25 19.59 -0.67
CA MET A 1 0.19 19.46 -0.92
C MET A 1 0.83 18.38 -0.03
N LEU A 2 0.81 18.49 1.31
CA LEU A 2 1.45 17.49 2.18
C LEU A 2 0.81 16.09 2.09
N ARG A 3 -0.52 16.01 2.08
CA ARG A 3 -1.27 14.74 1.95
C ARG A 3 -1.00 14.02 0.64
N SER A 4 -1.00 14.74 -0.48
CA SER A 4 -0.72 14.18 -1.80
C SER A 4 0.71 13.65 -1.90
N LEU A 5 1.68 14.32 -1.27
CA LEU A 5 3.07 13.86 -1.21
C LEU A 5 3.22 12.61 -0.33
N LEU A 6 2.49 12.53 0.78
CA LEU A 6 2.44 11.32 1.61
C LEU A 6 1.81 10.14 0.85
N THR A 7 0.73 10.37 0.10
CA THR A 7 0.12 9.35 -0.76
C THR A 7 1.05 8.91 -1.90
N ALA A 8 1.75 9.86 -2.55
CA ALA A 8 2.71 9.55 -3.60
C ALA A 8 3.91 8.76 -3.06
N SER A 9 4.45 9.14 -1.90
CA SER A 9 5.56 8.43 -1.25
C SER A 9 5.14 7.03 -0.78
N SER A 10 3.92 6.84 -0.25
CA SER A 10 3.41 5.51 0.09
C SER A 10 3.22 4.65 -1.16
N GLY A 11 2.75 5.25 -2.27
CA GLY A 11 2.62 4.57 -3.57
C GLY A 11 3.98 4.14 -4.13
N MET A 12 4.98 5.01 -4.11
CA MET A 12 6.34 4.67 -4.56
C MET A 12 6.97 3.57 -3.70
N LYS A 13 6.79 3.61 -2.37
CA LYS A 13 7.26 2.53 -1.48
C LYS A 13 6.56 1.21 -1.77
N ALA A 14 5.25 1.23 -2.05
CA ALA A 14 4.51 0.05 -2.45
C ALA A 14 5.06 -0.55 -3.76
N GLN A 15 5.31 0.29 -4.77
CA GLN A 15 5.93 -0.14 -6.03
C GLN A 15 7.33 -0.74 -5.81
N GLN A 16 8.16 -0.10 -4.98
CA GLN A 16 9.49 -0.63 -4.67
C GLN A 16 9.40 -2.04 -4.03
N MET A 17 8.55 -2.21 -3.00
CA MET A 17 8.36 -3.51 -2.36
C MET A 17 7.85 -4.58 -3.32
N GLN A 18 6.99 -4.20 -4.28
CA GLN A 18 6.50 -5.11 -5.31
C GLN A 18 7.63 -5.58 -6.22
N VAL A 19 8.48 -4.66 -6.69
CA VAL A 19 9.66 -4.98 -7.50
C VAL A 19 10.63 -5.87 -6.73
N ASP A 20 10.92 -5.57 -5.47
CA ASP A 20 11.82 -6.36 -4.63
C ASP A 20 11.31 -7.79 -4.42
N THR A 21 10.00 -7.94 -4.20
CA THR A 21 9.35 -9.26 -4.06
C THR A 21 9.43 -10.05 -5.36
N ILE A 22 9.20 -9.41 -6.51
CA ILE A 22 9.32 -10.05 -7.83
C ILE A 22 10.78 -10.46 -8.08
N ALA A 23 11.73 -9.57 -7.83
CA ALA A 23 13.15 -9.82 -8.00
C ALA A 23 13.61 -11.01 -7.13
N ASN A 24 13.19 -11.05 -5.86
CA ASN A 24 13.50 -12.16 -4.96
C ASN A 24 12.90 -13.49 -5.45
N ASN A 25 11.65 -13.47 -5.94
CA ASN A 25 11.00 -14.66 -6.48
C ASN A 25 11.68 -15.16 -7.76
N ILE A 26 12.12 -14.26 -8.65
CA ILE A 26 12.82 -14.63 -9.89
C ILE A 26 14.21 -15.18 -9.55
N ALA A 27 14.94 -14.50 -8.67
CA ALA A 27 16.29 -14.93 -8.26
C ALA A 27 16.30 -16.33 -7.65
N ASN A 28 15.25 -16.71 -6.94
CA ASN A 28 15.13 -18.01 -6.28
C ASN A 28 14.21 -19.01 -7.02
N ALA A 29 13.79 -18.71 -8.25
CA ALA A 29 12.87 -19.55 -9.00
C ALA A 29 13.42 -20.97 -9.27
N ASN A 30 14.75 -21.12 -9.36
CA ASN A 30 15.42 -22.39 -9.60
C ASN A 30 15.94 -23.06 -8.31
N THR A 31 15.71 -22.46 -7.14
CA THR A 31 16.15 -23.02 -5.86
C THR A 31 15.17 -24.10 -5.40
N THR A 32 15.65 -25.33 -5.24
CA THR A 32 14.82 -26.46 -4.77
C THR A 32 14.26 -26.20 -3.37
N GLY A 33 12.93 -26.28 -3.22
CA GLY A 33 12.24 -26.03 -1.94
C GLY A 33 11.89 -24.56 -1.67
N PHE A 34 12.16 -23.64 -2.60
CA PHE A 34 11.77 -22.24 -2.46
C PHE A 34 10.25 -22.05 -2.55
N LYS A 35 9.69 -21.23 -1.66
CA LYS A 35 8.27 -20.86 -1.65
C LYS A 35 8.10 -19.44 -2.14
N LYS A 36 7.35 -19.27 -3.23
CA LYS A 36 7.07 -17.96 -3.82
C LYS A 36 6.31 -17.08 -2.83
N ASN A 37 6.78 -15.85 -2.65
CA ASN A 37 6.11 -14.85 -1.84
C ASN A 37 5.20 -13.96 -2.71
N ARG A 38 4.00 -13.62 -2.24
CA ARG A 38 3.11 -12.68 -2.94
C ARG A 38 2.73 -11.54 -2.00
N LEU A 39 3.01 -10.32 -2.45
CA LEU A 39 2.65 -9.09 -1.75
C LEU A 39 1.20 -8.71 -2.08
N SER A 40 0.45 -8.29 -1.07
CA SER A 40 -0.91 -7.76 -1.20
C SER A 40 -0.98 -6.40 -0.53
N PHE A 41 -1.68 -5.45 -1.13
CA PHE A 41 -1.87 -4.11 -0.59
C PHE A 41 -3.29 -3.93 -0.09
N GLN A 42 -3.47 -3.21 1.02
CA GLN A 42 -4.76 -2.85 1.56
C GLN A 42 -4.85 -1.34 1.74
N SER A 43 -6.06 -0.79 1.57
CA SER A 43 -6.33 0.62 1.79
C SER A 43 -6.16 0.99 3.26
N LEU A 44 -5.60 2.19 3.50
CA LEU A 44 -5.54 2.80 4.82
C LEU A 44 -6.92 3.35 5.24
N TYR A 45 -7.11 3.56 6.54
CA TYR A 45 -8.34 4.12 7.10
C TYR A 45 -8.65 5.51 6.52
N TYR A 46 -9.91 5.74 6.12
CA TYR A 46 -10.36 7.02 5.58
C TYR A 46 -10.60 8.03 6.69
N GLN A 47 -10.01 9.22 6.59
CA GLN A 47 -10.32 10.31 7.51
C GLN A 47 -11.62 11.02 7.07
N THR A 48 -12.71 10.76 7.79
CA THR A 48 -13.99 11.45 7.61
C THR A 48 -13.98 12.78 8.38
N TYR A 49 -13.97 13.91 7.66
CA TYR A 49 -13.92 15.26 8.23
C TYR A 49 -15.26 15.81 8.71
N ARG A 50 -16.36 15.09 8.45
CA ARG A 50 -17.69 15.43 8.93
C ARG A 50 -18.29 14.19 9.57
N ASN A 51 -18.63 14.29 10.85
CA ASN A 51 -19.61 13.41 11.44
C ASN A 51 -20.89 13.57 10.61
N GLN A 52 -21.30 12.51 9.91
CA GLN A 52 -22.61 12.47 9.28
C GLN A 52 -23.64 12.64 10.41
N GLY A 53 -24.30 13.81 10.48
CA GLY A 53 -25.37 14.08 11.45
C GLY A 53 -25.19 15.29 12.38
N ALA A 54 -24.22 16.18 12.20
CA ALA A 54 -24.25 17.45 12.95
C ALA A 54 -25.45 18.29 12.46
N PRO A 55 -26.46 18.59 13.32
CA PRO A 55 -27.61 19.37 12.91
C PRO A 55 -27.13 20.76 12.48
N LEU A 56 -27.55 21.19 11.28
CA LEU A 56 -27.48 22.58 10.87
C LEU A 56 -28.29 23.37 11.90
N GLY A 57 -27.58 24.13 12.74
CA GLY A 57 -28.20 24.98 13.76
C GLY A 57 -29.22 25.92 13.12
N GLY A 58 -30.41 25.95 13.74
CA GLY A 58 -31.35 27.07 13.66
C GLY A 58 -31.05 28.08 14.76
#